data_AF-A0A1Q7QTN1-F1
#
_entry.id   AF-A0A1Q7QTN1-F1
#
_cell.length_a   1.000
_cell.length_b   1.000
_cell.length_c   1.000
_cell.angle_alpha   90.00
_cell.angle_beta   90.00
_cell.angle_gamma   90.00
#
_symmetry.space_group_name_H-M   'P 1'
#
loop_
_entity.id
_entity.type
_entity.pdbx_description
1 polymer ?
#
loop_
_entity_poly.entity_id
_entity_poly.type
_entity_poly.pdbx_seq_one_letter_code
_entity_poly.pdbx_strand_id
1 'polypeptide(L)'
;MAVKSVWQYYVPSQEVLVLLEVFRRMVNESIRIGIANDASSLRKLSLLSYNQLAQYDSPSYYKLSAISRAAGILASRKKSLRRGLPTKTPYAVRQQLVSCYGFKTPIGQETGT
;
A
#
# COMPACT_ATOMS: atom_id res chain seq x y z
N MET A 1 -13.83 12.78 -8.62
CA MET A 1 -13.12 13.19 -7.38
C MET A 1 -11.70 13.57 -7.76
N ALA A 2 -11.38 14.86 -7.77
CA ALA A 2 -10.00 15.33 -7.97
C ALA A 2 -9.30 15.39 -6.60
N VAL A 3 -8.16 14.73 -6.46
CA VAL A 3 -7.40 14.70 -5.21
C VAL A 3 -6.23 15.68 -5.34
N LYS A 4 -6.24 16.77 -4.56
CA LYS A 4 -5.10 17.70 -4.50
C LYS A 4 -4.00 17.07 -3.64
N SER A 5 -2.84 16.84 -4.23
CA SER A 5 -1.66 16.36 -3.50
C SER A 5 -0.91 17.56 -2.93
N VAL A 6 -0.54 17.53 -1.65
CA VAL A 6 0.17 18.60 -0.94
C VAL A 6 1.40 18.01 -0.26
N TRP A 7 2.51 18.73 -0.27
CA TRP A 7 3.69 18.41 0.53
C TRP A 7 3.51 18.98 1.94
N GLN A 8 3.54 18.13 2.95
CA GLN A 8 3.51 18.53 4.36
C GLN A 8 4.80 18.09 5.03
N TYR A 9 5.46 19.01 5.74
CA TYR A 9 6.59 18.68 6.60
C TYR A 9 6.05 18.08 7.90
N TYR A 10 6.05 16.75 7.96
CA TYR A 10 5.63 15.99 9.13
C TYR A 10 6.80 15.12 9.58
N VAL A 11 7.22 15.27 10.83
CA VAL A 11 8.19 14.38 11.46
C VAL A 11 7.39 13.20 12.05
N PRO A 12 7.44 12.01 11.44
CA PRO A 12 6.67 10.88 11.93
C PRO A 12 7.21 10.40 13.27
N SER A 13 6.30 10.07 14.20
CA SER A 13 6.68 9.38 15.43
C SER A 13 7.19 7.96 15.11
N GLN A 14 7.92 7.37 16.06
CA GLN A 14 8.45 6.01 15.91
C GLN A 14 7.36 4.98 15.62
N GLU A 15 6.18 5.12 16.23
CA GLU A 15 5.02 4.24 16.00
C GLU A 15 4.51 4.33 14.56
N VAL A 16 4.47 5.54 13.99
CA VAL A 16 4.07 5.76 12.59
C VAL A 16 5.09 5.14 11.63
N LEU A 17 6.39 5.23 11.95
CA LEU A 17 7.44 4.58 11.16
C LEU A 17 7.33 3.06 11.18
N VAL A 18 7.07 2.47 12.34
CA VAL A 18 6.84 1.02 12.48
C VAL A 18 5.61 0.60 11.67
N LEU A 19 4.50 1.34 11.78
CA LEU A 19 3.28 1.06 11.03
C LEU A 19 3.50 1.12 9.51
N LEU A 20 4.23 2.14 9.04
CA LEU A 20 4.62 2.29 7.64
C LEU A 20 5.50 1.13 7.15
N GLU A 21 6.37 0.62 8.00
CA GLU A 21 7.20 -0.53 7.67
C GLU A 21 6.35 -1.81 7.57
N VAL A 22 5.45 -2.04 8.52
CA VAL A 22 4.52 -3.17 8.50
C VAL A 22 3.66 -3.12 7.24
N PHE A 23 3.18 -1.94 6.84
CA PHE A 23 2.46 -1.77 5.58
C PHE A 23 3.30 -2.18 4.37
N ARG A 24 4.55 -1.70 4.30
CA ARG A 24 5.47 -2.05 3.23
C ARG A 24 5.68 -3.56 3.15
N ARG A 25 5.84 -4.24 4.29
CA ARG A 25 5.97 -5.70 4.36
C ARG A 25 4.69 -6.40 3.85
N MET A 26 3.51 -5.98 4.30
CA MET A 26 2.23 -6.54 3.84
C MET A 26 2.00 -6.37 2.33
N VAL A 27 2.34 -5.20 1.76
CA VAL A 27 2.24 -4.97 0.32
C VAL A 27 3.18 -5.88 -0.44
N ASN A 28 4.43 -6.01 0.01
CA ASN A 28 5.43 -6.86 -0.65
C ASN A 28 5.04 -8.33 -0.60
N GLU A 29 4.54 -8.81 0.54
CA GLU A 29 4.05 -10.19 0.66
C GLU A 29 2.85 -10.44 -0.26
N SER A 30 1.90 -9.51 -0.31
CA SER A 30 0.77 -9.57 -1.24
C SER A 30 1.22 -9.58 -2.71
N ILE A 31 2.27 -8.82 -3.07
CA ILE A 31 2.84 -8.83 -4.41
C ILE A 31 3.47 -10.18 -4.72
N ARG A 32 4.23 -10.77 -3.79
CA ARG A 32 4.85 -12.10 -3.96
C ARG A 32 3.79 -13.17 -4.20
N ILE A 33 2.74 -13.20 -3.38
CA ILE A 33 1.59 -14.10 -3.54
C ILE A 33 0.91 -13.88 -4.90
N GLY A 34 0.71 -12.62 -5.29
CA GLY A 34 0.10 -12.26 -6.57
C GLY A 34 0.91 -12.71 -7.79
N ILE A 35 2.24 -12.59 -7.75
CA ILE A 35 3.13 -13.09 -8.81
C ILE A 35 3.10 -14.62 -8.86
N ALA A 36 3.20 -15.28 -7.71
CA ALA A 36 3.20 -16.74 -7.62
C ALA A 36 1.90 -17.39 -8.15
N ASN A 37 0.77 -16.69 -8.04
CA ASN A 37 -0.56 -17.19 -8.43
C ASN A 37 -1.14 -16.54 -9.70
N ASP A 38 -0.33 -15.75 -10.44
CA ASP A 38 -0.75 -14.86 -11.54
C ASP A 38 -2.07 -14.11 -11.24
N ALA A 39 -2.19 -13.59 -10.03
CA ALA A 39 -3.38 -12.90 -9.54
C ALA A 39 -3.16 -11.39 -9.60
N SER A 40 -3.92 -10.70 -10.45
CA SER A 40 -3.90 -9.22 -10.55
C SER A 40 -5.22 -8.57 -10.14
N SER A 41 -6.25 -9.35 -9.85
CA SER A 41 -7.56 -8.82 -9.44
C SER A 41 -7.65 -8.72 -7.92
N LEU A 42 -8.24 -7.63 -7.44
CA LEU A 42 -8.39 -7.35 -6.01
C LEU A 42 -9.07 -8.51 -5.27
N ARG A 43 -10.15 -9.05 -5.84
CA ARG A 43 -10.92 -10.15 -5.24
C ARG A 43 -10.08 -11.41 -5.07
N LYS A 44 -9.31 -11.81 -6.09
CA LYS A 44 -8.46 -13.02 -6.05
C LYS A 44 -7.29 -12.82 -5.07
N LEU A 45 -6.64 -11.67 -5.11
CA LEU A 45 -5.56 -11.31 -4.18
C LEU A 45 -6.04 -11.25 -2.73
N SER A 46 -7.23 -10.72 -2.47
CA SER A 46 -7.80 -10.68 -1.13
C SER A 46 -8.04 -12.09 -0.61
N LEU A 47 -8.64 -12.99 -1.40
CA LEU A 47 -8.87 -14.36 -0.96
C LEU A 47 -7.57 -15.12 -0.64
N LEU A 48 -6.53 -14.92 -1.44
CA LEU A 48 -5.23 -15.60 -1.28
C LEU A 48 -4.38 -15.00 -0.16
N SER A 49 -4.33 -13.67 -0.07
CA SER A 49 -3.38 -12.97 0.79
C SER A 49 -3.97 -12.68 2.17
N TYR A 50 -5.29 -12.55 2.32
CA TYR A 50 -5.89 -12.12 3.59
C TYR A 50 -5.59 -13.08 4.75
N ASN A 51 -5.62 -14.40 4.50
CA ASN A 51 -5.24 -15.40 5.50
C ASN A 51 -3.75 -15.32 5.86
N GLN A 52 -2.88 -15.07 4.88
CA GLN A 52 -1.44 -14.91 5.11
C GLN A 52 -1.12 -13.60 5.86
N LEU A 53 -1.93 -12.55 5.63
CA LEU A 53 -1.82 -11.28 6.33
C LEU A 53 -2.46 -11.31 7.73
N ALA A 54 -3.18 -12.38 8.10
CA ALA A 54 -3.80 -12.50 9.41
C ALA A 54 -2.77 -12.46 10.55
N GLN A 55 -1.54 -12.94 10.29
CA GLN A 55 -0.43 -12.95 11.25
C GLN A 55 0.08 -11.57 11.65
N TYR A 56 -0.21 -10.52 10.87
CA TYR A 56 0.20 -9.16 11.23
C TYR A 56 -0.78 -8.58 12.24
N ASP A 57 -0.25 -8.07 13.35
CA ASP A 57 -0.99 -7.30 14.33
C ASP A 57 -1.28 -5.89 13.79
N SER A 58 -2.20 -5.84 12.82
CA SER A 58 -2.65 -4.60 12.20
C SER A 58 -4.16 -4.64 11.96
N PRO A 59 -4.85 -3.49 12.01
CA PRO A 59 -6.27 -3.42 11.74
C PRO A 59 -6.64 -3.97 10.36
N SER A 60 -7.82 -4.59 10.23
CA SER A 60 -8.29 -5.22 8.99
C SER A 60 -8.34 -4.26 7.79
N TYR A 61 -8.65 -2.98 8.03
CA TYR A 61 -8.65 -1.96 6.97
C TYR A 61 -7.25 -1.72 6.38
N TYR A 62 -6.22 -1.87 7.20
CA TYR A 62 -4.83 -1.67 6.81
C TYR A 62 -4.32 -2.84 5.96
N LYS A 63 -4.80 -4.04 6.26
CA LYS A 63 -4.58 -5.24 5.44
C LYS A 63 -5.24 -5.10 4.07
N LEU A 64 -6.49 -4.66 4.01
CA LEU A 64 -7.21 -4.45 2.75
C LEU A 64 -6.58 -3.34 1.89
N SER A 65 -6.12 -2.25 2.50
CA SER A 65 -5.44 -1.17 1.76
C SER A 65 -4.08 -1.62 1.20
N ALA A 66 -3.35 -2.47 1.93
CA ALA A 66 -2.12 -3.10 1.43
C ALA A 66 -2.39 -4.01 0.23
N ILE A 67 -3.42 -4.86 0.31
CA ILE A 67 -3.84 -5.75 -0.77
C ILE A 67 -4.29 -4.94 -2.00
N SER A 68 -5.08 -3.89 -1.80
CA SER A 68 -5.53 -2.99 -2.87
C SER A 68 -4.35 -2.33 -3.58
N ARG A 69 -3.36 -1.88 -2.82
CA ARG A 69 -2.13 -1.30 -3.38
C ARG A 69 -1.34 -2.32 -4.20
N ALA A 70 -1.17 -3.54 -3.69
CA ALA A 70 -0.51 -4.63 -4.39
C ALA A 70 -1.22 -4.98 -5.71
N ALA A 71 -2.55 -5.07 -5.70
CA ALA A 71 -3.36 -5.34 -6.90
C ALA A 71 -3.15 -4.27 -7.98
N GLY A 72 -3.11 -3.00 -7.61
CA GLY A 72 -2.85 -1.89 -8.54
C GLY A 72 -1.46 -1.98 -9.18
N ILE A 73 -0.43 -2.32 -8.40
CA ILE A 73 0.93 -2.52 -8.91
C ILE A 73 0.98 -3.69 -9.91
N LEU A 74 0.34 -4.81 -9.57
CA LEU A 74 0.28 -6.00 -10.43
C LEU A 74 -0.51 -5.76 -11.72
N ALA A 75 -1.62 -5.03 -11.65
CA ALA A 75 -2.41 -4.64 -12.82
C ALA A 75 -1.61 -3.73 -13.76
N SER A 76 -0.87 -2.76 -13.21
CA SER A 76 0.04 -1.89 -13.98
C SER A 76 1.14 -2.70 -14.67
N ARG A 77 1.76 -3.65 -13.95
CA ARG A 77 2.74 -4.59 -14.52
C ARG A 77 2.13 -5.41 -15.67
N LYS A 78 0.96 -6.01 -15.47
CA LYS A 78 0.28 -6.80 -16.51
C LYS A 78 0.00 -5.96 -17.76
N LYS A 79 -0.38 -4.70 -17.58
CA LYS A 79 -0.56 -3.74 -18.69
C LYS A 79 0.76 -3.43 -19.40
N SER A 80 1.85 -3.28 -18.67
CA SER A 80 3.18 -3.02 -19.23
C SER A 80 3.74 -4.23 -20.01
N LEU A 81 3.59 -5.43 -19.45
CA LEU A 81 3.96 -6.69 -20.11
C LEU A 81 3.19 -6.89 -21.43
N ARG A 82 1.89 -6.58 -21.44
CA ARG A 82 1.08 -6.60 -22.68
C ARG A 82 1.59 -5.64 -23.76
N ARG A 83 2.36 -4.61 -23.40
CA ARG A 83 2.97 -3.64 -24.32
C ARG A 83 4.40 -4.04 -24.74
N GLY A 84 4.89 -5.20 -24.32
CA GLY A 84 6.26 -5.66 -24.62
C GLY A 84 7.35 -4.90 -23.86
N LEU A 85 7.00 -4.10 -22.85
CA LEU A 85 7.98 -3.36 -22.07
C LEU A 85 8.64 -4.27 -21.03
N PRO A 86 9.98 -4.34 -20.97
CA PRO A 86 10.66 -5.12 -19.95
C PRO A 86 10.32 -4.56 -18.56
N THR A 87 9.68 -5.37 -17.72
CA THR A 87 9.30 -4.97 -16.37
C THR A 87 10.01 -5.83 -15.33
N LYS A 88 10.82 -5.17 -14.48
CA LYS A 88 11.42 -5.77 -13.29
C LYS A 88 10.33 -6.29 -12.35
N THR A 89 10.66 -7.26 -11.50
CA THR A 89 9.76 -7.75 -10.45
C THR A 89 9.32 -6.57 -9.58
N PRO A 90 8.01 -6.29 -9.51
CA PRO A 90 7.52 -5.13 -8.78
C PRO A 90 7.78 -5.33 -7.28
N TYR A 91 8.28 -4.28 -6.64
CA TYR A 91 8.50 -4.26 -5.20
C TYR A 91 8.14 -2.87 -4.66
N ALA A 92 7.43 -2.81 -3.54
CA ALA A 92 7.17 -1.56 -2.86
C ALA A 92 8.43 -1.14 -2.10
N VAL A 93 9.21 -0.27 -2.74
CA VAL A 93 10.44 0.30 -2.17
C VAL A 93 10.13 1.44 -1.21
N ARG A 94 9.12 2.26 -1.53
CA ARG A 94 8.74 3.42 -0.72
C ARG A 94 7.77 3.03 0.38
N GLN A 95 8.02 3.52 1.60
CA GLN A 95 7.01 3.59 2.64
C GLN A 95 5.86 4.48 2.14
N GLN A 96 4.65 3.94 2.10
CA GLN A 96 3.47 4.67 1.66
C GLN A 96 2.38 4.48 2.70
N LEU A 97 1.77 5.58 3.14
CA LEU A 97 0.52 5.55 3.88
C LEU A 97 -0.61 5.70 2.85
N VAL A 98 -1.42 4.66 2.69
CA VAL A 98 -2.69 4.82 1.99
C VAL A 98 -3.67 5.31 3.03
N SER A 99 -4.09 6.58 2.92
CA SER A 99 -5.19 7.14 3.71
C SER A 99 -6.49 6.48 3.29
N CYS A 100 -6.73 5.25 3.73
CA CYS A 100 -7.97 4.56 3.41
C CYS A 100 -9.14 5.10 4.24
N TYR A 101 -8.92 5.66 5.44
CA TYR A 101 -10.03 6.06 6.32
C TYR A 101 -9.69 7.23 7.28
N GLY A 102 -9.19 8.34 6.74
CA GLY A 102 -9.18 9.61 7.50
C GLY A 102 -8.04 9.79 8.51
N PHE A 103 -6.87 9.19 8.25
CA PHE A 103 -5.65 9.60 8.95
C PHE A 103 -5.35 11.05 8.59
N LYS A 104 -5.76 11.96 9.47
CA LYS A 104 -5.49 13.39 9.37
C LYS A 104 -4.30 13.66 10.28
N THR A 105 -3.15 13.96 9.69
CA THR A 105 -2.11 14.68 10.43
C THR A 105 -2.72 15.99 10.90
N PRO A 106 -2.52 16.41 12.17
CA PRO A 106 -2.88 17.77 12.55
C PRO A 106 -2.15 18.71 11.59
N ILE A 107 -2.93 19.46 10.82
CA ILE A 107 -2.42 20.61 10.05
C ILE A 107 -1.79 21.51 11.11
N GLY A 108 -0.56 21.95 10.85
CA GLY A 108 0.18 22.81 11.78
C GLY A 108 -0.75 23.90 12.29
N GLN A 109 -0.88 24.00 13.61
CA GLN A 109 -1.56 25.13 14.22
C GLN A 109 -0.82 26.38 13.74
N GLU A 110 -1.48 27.18 12.91
CA GLU A 110 -1.12 28.58 12.75
C GLU A 110 -1.26 29.21 14.13
N THR A 111 -0.12 29.35 14.81
CA THR A 111 0.00 30.23 15.96
C THR A 111 -0.02 31.66 15.41
N GLY A 112 -1.24 32.15 15.17
CA GLY A 112 -1.52 33.57 14.98
C GLY A 112 -1.78 34.18 16.35
N THR A 113 -0.76 34.82 16.89
CA THR A 113 -0.80 35.82 17.98
C THR A 113 -1.80 36.93 17.71
#